data_AF-A0A0D0MXM8-F1
#
_entry.id   AF-A0A0D0MXM8-F1
#
_cell.length_a   1.000
_cell.length_b   1.000
_cell.length_c   1.000
_cell.angle_alpha   90.00
_cell.angle_beta   90.00
_cell.angle_gamma   90.00
#
_symmetry.space_group_name_H-M   'P 1'
#
loop_
_entity.id
_entity.type
_entity.pdbx_description
1 polymer ?
#
loop_
_entity_poly.entity_id
_entity_poly.type
_entity_poly.pdbx_seq_one_letter_code
_entity_poly.pdbx_strand_id
1 'polypeptide(L)'
;MNKGSFSKVTFPNACQLMRWHFHPMGFEASMDAPGSMVARLFDRASGETMIAIAGIPCATVMNAPDVERIIEAVEAELEAFVPPVGLRRFAS
;
A
#
# COMPACT_ATOMS: atom_id res chain seq x y z
N MET A 1 19.05 20.77 10.56
CA MET A 1 17.88 19.94 10.91
C MET A 1 16.62 20.78 10.68
N ASN A 2 15.96 20.62 9.52
CA ASN A 2 14.66 21.26 9.27
C ASN A 2 13.56 20.28 9.69
N LYS A 3 12.97 20.50 10.87
CA LYS A 3 11.78 19.78 11.33
C LYS A 3 10.54 20.41 10.69
N GLY A 4 9.81 19.59 9.95
CA GLY A 4 8.34 19.66 9.90
C GLY A 4 7.71 20.67 8.94
N SER A 5 7.75 20.38 7.64
CA SER A 5 6.53 20.50 6.85
C SER A 5 6.11 19.09 6.49
N PHE A 6 5.36 18.44 7.38
CA PHE A 6 4.69 17.19 7.02
C PHE A 6 3.55 17.59 6.08
N SER A 7 3.86 17.67 4.77
CA SER A 7 2.87 17.97 3.75
C SER A 7 1.69 17.02 3.94
N LYS A 8 0.54 17.59 4.30
CA LYS A 8 -0.70 16.82 4.41
C LYS A 8 -1.16 16.46 3.01
N VAL A 9 -1.41 15.18 2.79
CA VAL A 9 -1.92 14.65 1.53
C VAL A 9 -3.34 14.16 1.71
N THR A 10 -4.19 14.39 0.72
CA THR A 10 -5.54 13.79 0.71
C THR A 10 -5.43 12.29 0.47
N PHE A 11 -6.46 11.52 0.84
CA PHE A 11 -6.51 10.07 0.58
C PHE A 11 -6.21 9.72 -0.89
N PRO A 12 -6.82 10.35 -1.92
CA PRO A 12 -6.46 10.07 -3.31
C PRO A 12 -4.98 10.34 -3.65
N ASN A 13 -4.39 11.40 -3.09
CA ASN A 13 -2.97 11.70 -3.30
C ASN A 13 -2.07 10.69 -2.59
N ALA A 14 -2.43 10.23 -1.39
CA ALA A 14 -1.74 9.15 -0.71
C ALA A 14 -1.81 7.85 -1.53
N CYS A 15 -2.98 7.50 -2.09
CA CYS A 15 -3.11 6.38 -3.00
C CYS A 15 -2.21 6.50 -4.22
N GLN A 16 -2.02 7.71 -4.77
CA GLN A 16 -1.08 7.95 -5.86
C GLN A 16 0.37 7.69 -5.46
N LEU A 17 0.78 8.09 -4.25
CA LEU A 17 2.11 7.82 -3.71
C LEU A 17 2.33 6.31 -3.52
N MET A 18 1.35 5.61 -2.93
CA MET A 18 1.41 4.16 -2.74
C MET A 18 1.49 3.42 -4.09
N ARG A 19 0.77 3.88 -5.13
CA ARG A 19 0.89 3.32 -6.49
C ARG A 19 2.31 3.44 -7.05
N TRP A 20 3.04 4.50 -6.73
CA TRP A 20 4.45 4.62 -7.14
C TRP A 20 5.36 3.73 -6.31
N HIS A 21 5.10 3.63 -5.00
CA HIS A 21 5.85 2.76 -4.10
C HIS A 21 5.82 1.30 -4.53
N PHE A 22 4.64 0.78 -4.86
CA PHE A 22 4.47 -0.64 -5.21
C PHE A 22 4.77 -0.98 -6.67
N HIS A 23 5.13 -0.01 -7.52
CA HIS A 23 5.49 -0.29 -8.91
C HIS A 23 6.72 -1.23 -8.97
N PRO A 24 6.71 -2.33 -9.76
CA PRO A 24 5.85 -2.61 -10.92
C PRO A 24 4.52 -3.32 -10.62
N MET A 25 4.24 -3.69 -9.36
CA MET A 25 2.95 -4.26 -8.99
C MET A 25 1.84 -3.20 -9.09
N GLY A 26 0.61 -3.67 -9.31
CA GLY A 26 -0.58 -2.83 -9.25
C GLY A 26 -1.02 -2.63 -7.81
N PHE A 27 -1.38 -1.40 -7.46
CA PHE A 27 -1.96 -1.05 -6.16
C PHE A 27 -3.29 -0.33 -6.32
N GLU A 28 -4.29 -0.77 -5.57
CA GLU A 28 -5.62 -0.16 -5.46
C GLU A 28 -6.00 0.00 -3.99
N ALA A 29 -6.68 1.11 -3.69
CA ALA A 29 -7.12 1.43 -2.35
C ALA A 29 -8.41 2.23 -2.39
N SER A 30 -9.33 1.88 -1.51
CA SER A 30 -10.60 2.59 -1.29
C SER A 30 -10.99 2.54 0.17
N MET A 31 -11.63 3.60 0.68
CA MET A 31 -12.18 3.58 2.04
C MET A 31 -13.38 2.62 2.09
N ASP A 32 -13.35 1.67 3.03
CA ASP A 32 -14.45 0.75 3.31
C ASP A 32 -15.36 1.27 4.44
N ALA A 33 -14.83 2.10 5.34
CA ALA A 33 -15.57 2.86 6.35
C ALA A 33 -14.88 4.21 6.65
N PRO A 34 -15.53 5.14 7.37
CA PRO A 34 -14.89 6.35 7.85
C PRO A 34 -13.74 6.01 8.81
N GLY A 35 -12.49 6.13 8.34
CA GLY A 35 -11.30 5.85 9.14
C GLY A 35 -10.59 4.54 8.80
N SER A 36 -11.09 3.79 7.82
CA SER A 36 -10.46 2.56 7.35
C SER A 36 -10.50 2.42 5.84
N MET A 37 -9.60 1.60 5.31
CA MET A 37 -9.53 1.29 3.89
C MET A 37 -9.31 -0.20 3.64
N VAL A 38 -9.71 -0.60 2.44
CA VAL A 38 -9.26 -1.81 1.78
C VAL A 38 -8.13 -1.48 0.80
N ALA A 39 -7.06 -2.26 0.83
CA ALA A 39 -5.96 -2.22 -0.12
C ALA A 39 -5.87 -3.53 -0.89
N ARG A 40 -5.47 -3.46 -2.15
CA ARG A 40 -5.24 -4.61 -3.01
C ARG A 40 -3.92 -4.43 -3.75
N LEU A 41 -3.05 -5.43 -3.63
CA LEU A 41 -1.87 -5.59 -4.49
C LEU A 41 -2.15 -6.70 -5.51
N PHE A 42 -1.79 -6.45 -6.75
CA PHE A 42 -2.03 -7.38 -7.85
C PHE A 42 -0.90 -7.34 -8.88
N ASP A 43 -0.71 -8.44 -9.60
CA ASP A 43 0.19 -8.47 -10.74
C ASP A 43 -0.42 -7.62 -11.87
N ARG A 44 0.31 -6.60 -12.33
CA ARG A 44 -0.22 -5.63 -13.30
C ARG A 44 -0.42 -6.23 -14.69
N ALA A 45 0.34 -7.27 -15.06
CA ALA A 45 0.27 -7.88 -16.38
C ALA A 45 -0.95 -8.79 -16.54
N SER A 46 -1.24 -9.60 -15.52
CA SER A 46 -2.34 -10.57 -15.49
C SER A 46 -3.62 -10.05 -14.82
N GLY A 47 -3.49 -9.05 -13.93
CA GLY A 47 -4.57 -8.59 -13.07
C GLY A 47 -4.83 -9.48 -11.85
N GLU A 48 -4.02 -10.53 -11.65
CA GLU A 48 -4.17 -11.49 -10.55
C GLU A 48 -3.92 -10.82 -9.20
N THR A 49 -4.85 -11.00 -8.25
CA THR A 49 -4.68 -10.49 -6.88
C THR A 49 -3.58 -11.26 -6.17
N MET A 50 -2.57 -10.55 -5.68
CA MET A 50 -1.54 -11.12 -4.82
C MET A 50 -2.02 -11.11 -3.37
N ILE A 51 -2.48 -9.96 -2.88
CA ILE A 51 -3.12 -9.83 -1.56
C ILE A 51 -4.25 -8.79 -1.60
N ALA A 52 -5.22 -8.94 -0.70
CA ALA A 52 -6.25 -7.95 -0.41
C ALA A 52 -6.43 -7.84 1.10
N ILE A 53 -6.34 -6.63 1.63
CA ILE A 53 -6.33 -6.35 3.06
C ILE A 53 -7.44 -5.34 3.35
N ALA A 54 -8.35 -5.66 4.26
CA ALA A 54 -9.42 -4.77 4.69
C ALA A 54 -9.12 -4.19 6.08
N GLY A 55 -9.80 -3.10 6.44
CA GLY A 55 -9.70 -2.52 7.79
C GLY A 55 -8.36 -1.84 8.11
N ILE A 56 -7.55 -1.48 7.11
CA ILE A 56 -6.32 -0.72 7.35
C ILE A 56 -6.70 0.69 7.84
N PRO A 57 -6.22 1.16 9.00
CA PRO A 57 -6.52 2.50 9.48
C PRO A 57 -6.05 3.58 8.50
N CYS A 58 -6.93 4.53 8.17
CA CYS A 58 -6.60 5.65 7.29
C CYS A 58 -7.40 6.91 7.64
N ALA A 59 -7.06 8.04 7.00
CA ALA A 59 -7.84 9.27 7.11
C ALA A 59 -8.02 9.91 5.73
N THR A 60 -9.02 10.79 5.60
CA THR A 60 -9.25 11.55 4.37
C THR A 60 -8.11 12.53 4.06
N VAL A 61 -7.35 12.92 5.10
CA VAL A 61 -6.13 13.72 5.02
C VAL A 61 -5.10 13.13 5.98
N MET A 62 -3.91 12.84 5.47
CA MET A 62 -2.84 12.11 6.16
C MET A 62 -1.52 12.87 6.07
N ASN A 63 -0.66 12.70 7.08
CA ASN A 63 0.74 13.14 6.99
C ASN A 63 1.63 12.01 6.44
N ALA A 64 2.92 12.29 6.23
CA ALA A 64 3.86 11.29 5.73
C ALA A 64 3.95 10.03 6.62
N PRO A 65 4.12 10.12 7.96
CA PRO A 65 4.07 8.96 8.85
C PRO A 65 2.82 8.10 8.73
N ASP A 66 1.65 8.71 8.51
CA ASP A 66 0.41 7.95 8.35
C ASP A 66 0.43 7.13 7.06
N VAL A 67 0.96 7.70 5.97
CA VAL A 67 1.13 6.97 4.69
C VAL A 67 2.19 5.87 4.81
N GLU A 68 3.30 6.14 5.49
CA GLU A 68 4.35 5.14 5.75
C GLU A 68 3.80 3.93 6.53
N ARG A 69 3.01 4.15 7.58
CA ARG A 69 2.37 3.05 8.33
C ARG A 69 1.43 2.20 7.48
N ILE A 70 0.71 2.81 6.54
CA ILE A 70 -0.16 2.06 5.62
C ILE A 70 0.68 1.18 4.69
N ILE A 71 1.78 1.72 4.16
CA ILE A 71 2.71 0.96 3.32
C ILE A 71 3.30 -0.21 4.09
N GLU A 72 3.81 0.04 5.30
CA GLU A 72 4.39 -1.01 6.17
C GLU A 72 3.38 -2.12 6.46
N ALA A 73 2.11 -1.78 6.74
CA ALA A 73 1.06 -2.78 6.95
C ALA A 73 0.85 -3.65 5.70
N VAL A 74 0.84 -3.05 4.51
CA VAL A 74 0.66 -3.79 3.25
C VAL A 74 1.88 -4.67 2.94
N GLU A 75 3.09 -4.19 3.20
CA GLU A 75 4.33 -4.95 3.01
C GLU A 75 4.42 -6.15 3.97
N ALA A 76 4.05 -5.95 5.24
CA ALA A 76 4.04 -7.02 6.24
C ALA A 76 3.06 -8.14 5.85
N GLU A 77 1.86 -7.80 5.38
CA GLU A 77 0.89 -8.77 4.90
C GLU A 77 1.38 -9.49 3.62
N LEU A 78 2.08 -8.78 2.73
CA LEU A 78 2.69 -9.41 1.55
C LEU A 78 3.76 -10.42 1.95
N GLU A 79 4.65 -10.05 2.86
CA GLU A 79 5.71 -10.94 3.37
C GLU A 79 5.11 -12.16 4.09
N ALA A 80 4.05 -11.97 4.86
CA ALA A 80 3.34 -13.07 5.53
C ALA A 80 2.64 -14.02 4.54
N PHE A 81 2.15 -13.49 3.41
CA PHE A 81 1.43 -14.28 2.40
C PHE A 81 2.36 -15.04 1.45
N VAL A 82 3.57 -14.54 1.18
CA VAL A 82 4.56 -15.23 0.33
C VAL A 82 5.23 -16.35 1.15
N PRO A 83 5.00 -17.65 0.86
CA PRO A 83 5.77 -18.71 1.50
C PRO A 83 7.26 -18.53 1.13
N PRO A 84 8.23 -18.91 1.98
CA PRO A 84 9.68 -18.74 1.75
C PRO A 84 10.29 -19.36 0.48
N VAL A 85 9.49 -19.80 -0.51
CA VAL A 85 9.88 -20.57 -1.69
C VAL A 85 9.64 -19.81 -3.02
N GLY A 86 8.95 -18.67 -3.00
CA GLY A 86 8.51 -17.96 -4.23
C GLY A 86 9.56 -17.10 -4.95
N LEU A 87 10.66 -16.73 -4.29
CA LEU A 87 11.68 -15.81 -4.85
C LEU A 87 12.56 -16.42 -5.97
N ARG A 88 12.36 -17.68 -6.37
CA ARG A 88 13.14 -18.31 -7.44
C ARG A 88 12.65 -18.03 -8.87
N ARG A 89 11.53 -17.34 -9.06
CA ARG A 89 10.93 -17.21 -10.41
C ARG A 89 11.18 -15.87 -11.13
N PHE A 90 11.82 -14.89 -10.49
CA PHE A 90 12.11 -13.59 -11.09
C PHE A 90 13.59 -13.35 -11.42
N ALA A 91 14.45 -14.37 -11.30
CA ALA A 91 15.78 -14.36 -11.89
C ALA A 91 15.72 -15.13 -13.22
N SER A 92 15.53 -14.41 -14.33
CA SER A 92 15.73 -14.87 -15.70
C SER A 92 16.54 -13.82 -16.44
#